data_AF-A0A3A4NYY4-F1
#
_entry.id   AF-A0A3A4NYY4-F1
#
_cell.length_a   1.000
_cell.length_b   1.000
_cell.length_c   1.000
_cell.angle_alpha   90.00
_cell.angle_beta   90.00
_cell.angle_gamma   90.00
#
_symmetry.space_group_name_H-M   'P 1'
#
loop_
_entity.id
_entity.type
_entity.pdbx_description
1 polymer ?
#
loop_
_entity_poly.entity_id
_entity_poly.type
_entity_poly.pdbx_seq_one_letter_code
_entity_poly.pdbx_strand_id
1 'polypeptide(L)'
;MIDPEKLVPGKCYFHFAFCHPKLDIPRITTLIYVGKNLFPQEASEDEWYFQDPESYLEHGSFINFKKKIEHERLLLTKDSLVAIYDLKGLIDQLKELKEC
;
A
#
# COMPACT_ATOMS: atom_id res chain seq x y z
N MET A 1 11.13 -4.74 3.30
CA MET A 1 9.94 -4.34 4.07
C MET A 1 10.09 -2.91 4.55
N ILE A 2 9.01 -2.11 4.48
CA ILE A 2 9.02 -0.72 4.98
C ILE A 2 8.79 -0.66 6.50
N ASP A 3 9.42 0.30 7.15
CA ASP A 3 9.12 0.68 8.53
C ASP A 3 7.84 1.55 8.54
N PRO A 4 6.77 1.16 9.25
CA PRO A 4 5.51 1.91 9.27
C PRO A 4 5.68 3.39 9.67
N GLU A 5 6.66 3.70 10.52
CA GLU A 5 6.94 5.06 11.00
C GLU A 5 7.66 5.92 9.93
N LYS A 6 8.14 5.30 8.85
CA LYS A 6 8.79 5.98 7.71
C LYS A 6 7.84 6.19 6.53
N LEU A 7 6.57 5.85 6.66
CA LEU A 7 5.57 6.12 5.63
C LEU A 7 5.29 7.63 5.55
N VAL A 8 5.33 8.17 4.34
CA VAL A 8 5.16 9.60 4.07
C VAL A 8 3.93 9.80 3.19
N PRO A 9 2.90 10.54 3.63
CA PRO A 9 1.69 10.77 2.85
C PRO A 9 1.99 11.33 1.46
N GLY A 10 1.28 10.82 0.45
CA GLY A 10 1.46 11.16 -0.96
C GLY A 10 2.67 10.52 -1.64
N LYS A 11 3.47 9.70 -0.93
CA LYS A 11 4.54 8.91 -1.55
C LYS A 11 4.01 7.58 -2.09
N CYS A 12 4.74 7.09 -3.08
CA CYS A 12 4.49 5.83 -3.76
C CYS A 12 5.19 4.67 -3.05
N TYR A 13 4.45 3.58 -2.92
CA TYR A 13 4.85 2.30 -2.33
C TYR A 13 4.32 1.15 -3.18
N PHE A 14 4.79 -0.05 -2.89
CA PHE A 14 4.47 -1.24 -3.66
C PHE A 14 4.02 -2.35 -2.73
N HIS A 15 2.83 -2.88 -2.99
CA HIS A 15 2.37 -4.12 -2.40
C HIS A 15 2.87 -5.30 -3.23
N PHE A 16 3.58 -6.20 -2.57
CA PHE A 16 4.22 -7.36 -3.15
C PHE A 16 3.57 -8.63 -2.60
N ALA A 17 2.88 -9.39 -3.46
CA ALA A 17 2.15 -10.59 -3.06
C ALA A 17 2.20 -11.69 -4.11
N PHE A 18 2.14 -12.95 -3.69
CA PHE A 18 2.00 -14.10 -4.60
C PHE A 18 0.53 -14.51 -4.71
N CYS A 19 0.02 -14.66 -5.93
CA CYS A 19 -1.37 -15.10 -6.15
C CYS A 19 -1.59 -16.57 -5.76
N HIS A 20 -0.53 -17.38 -5.75
CA HIS A 20 -0.57 -18.78 -5.34
C HIS A 20 0.80 -19.22 -4.84
N PRO A 21 0.91 -20.04 -3.78
CA PRO A 21 2.21 -20.50 -3.23
C PRO A 21 3.08 -21.32 -4.20
N LYS A 22 2.53 -21.74 -5.34
CA LYS A 22 3.19 -22.54 -6.38
C LYS A 22 3.42 -21.77 -7.68
N LEU A 23 3.14 -20.47 -7.70
CA LEU A 23 3.39 -19.61 -8.85
C LEU A 23 4.56 -18.69 -8.52
N ASP A 24 5.60 -18.73 -9.34
CA ASP A 24 6.85 -17.97 -9.13
C ASP A 24 6.73 -16.50 -9.57
N ILE A 25 5.57 -16.10 -10.11
CA ILE A 25 5.34 -14.74 -10.61
C ILE A 25 4.61 -13.94 -9.53
N PRO A 26 5.28 -13.00 -8.85
CA PRO A 26 4.63 -12.13 -7.89
C PRO A 26 3.73 -11.10 -8.59
N ARG A 27 2.64 -10.74 -7.94
CA ARG A 27 1.84 -9.57 -8.26
C ARG A 27 2.40 -8.37 -7.50
N ILE A 28 2.69 -7.31 -8.23
CA ILE A 28 3.12 -6.03 -7.69
C ILE A 28 1.99 -5.02 -7.94
N THR A 29 1.54 -4.35 -6.89
CA THR A 29 0.52 -3.30 -6.98
C THR A 29 1.10 -2.00 -6.45
N THR A 30 1.04 -0.96 -7.28
CA THR A 30 1.48 0.40 -6.91
C THR A 30 0.43 1.06 -6.04
N LEU A 31 0.85 1.73 -4.98
CA LEU A 31 -0.02 2.34 -3.99
C LEU A 31 0.52 3.71 -3.57
N ILE A 32 -0.38 4.66 -3.31
CA ILE A 32 -0.06 5.93 -2.67
C ILE A 32 -0.47 5.86 -1.21
N TYR A 33 0.47 6.10 -0.30
CA TYR A 33 0.14 6.16 1.13
C TYR A 33 -0.64 7.44 1.43
N VAL A 34 -1.78 7.31 2.09
CA VAL A 34 -2.67 8.44 2.40
C VAL A 34 -2.49 8.88 3.84
N GLY A 35 -2.46 7.94 4.79
CA GLY A 35 -2.29 8.26 6.21
C GLY A 35 -2.65 7.11 7.14
N LYS A 36 -2.52 7.35 8.45
CA LYS A 36 -2.78 6.39 9.52
C LYS A 36 -4.03 6.82 10.30
N ASN A 37 -4.86 5.86 10.72
CA ASN A 37 -6.02 6.07 11.60
C ASN A 37 -6.93 7.22 11.15
N LEU A 38 -7.21 7.27 9.84
CA LEU A 38 -7.98 8.36 9.23
C LEU A 38 -9.45 8.39 9.68
N PHE A 39 -9.98 7.25 10.13
CA PHE A 39 -11.34 7.09 10.65
C PHE A 39 -11.29 6.59 12.12
N PRO A 40 -10.88 7.45 13.07
CA PRO A 40 -10.58 7.05 14.44
C PRO A 40 -11.80 6.54 15.24
N GLN A 41 -13.01 6.75 14.74
CA GLN A 41 -14.23 6.24 15.38
C GLN A 41 -14.53 4.78 14.99
N GLU A 42 -13.87 4.26 13.95
CA GLU A 42 -14.07 2.92 13.41
C GLU A 42 -12.89 1.98 13.73
N ALA A 43 -11.71 2.55 13.99
CA ALA A 43 -10.48 1.79 14.20
C ALA A 43 -10.34 1.33 15.66
N SER A 44 -10.28 0.02 15.87
CA SER A 44 -9.90 -0.59 17.16
C SER A 44 -8.39 -0.79 17.30
N GLU A 45 -7.64 -0.69 16.19
CA GLU A 45 -6.20 -0.88 16.08
C GLU A 45 -5.60 0.13 15.10
N ASP A 46 -4.27 0.14 14.97
CA ASP A 46 -3.59 0.98 13.99
C ASP A 46 -3.86 0.51 12.55
N GLU A 47 -4.33 1.43 11.72
CA GLU A 47 -4.69 1.20 10.32
C GLU A 47 -3.96 2.17 9.39
N TRP A 48 -3.37 1.64 8.33
CA TRP A 48 -2.69 2.41 7.29
C TRP A 48 -3.49 2.35 6.01
N TYR A 49 -3.76 3.53 5.48
CA TYR A 49 -4.62 3.71 4.32
C TYR A 49 -3.79 4.02 3.09
N PHE A 50 -4.09 3.30 2.03
CA PHE A 50 -3.50 3.47 0.71
C PHE A 50 -4.58 3.63 -0.34
N GLN A 51 -4.20 4.28 -1.45
CA GLN A 51 -5.06 4.55 -2.59
C GLN A 51 -4.31 4.21 -3.87
N ASP A 52 -5.03 3.78 -4.90
CA ASP A 52 -4.40 3.56 -6.20
C ASP A 52 -3.91 4.90 -6.81
N PRO A 53 -2.83 4.88 -7.62
CA PRO A 53 -2.25 6.10 -8.18
C PRO A 53 -3.17 6.86 -9.14
N GLU A 54 -4.03 6.17 -9.89
CA GLU A 54 -4.92 6.78 -10.89
C GLU A 54 -5.96 7.64 -10.19
N SER A 55 -6.68 7.07 -9.23
CA SER A 55 -7.63 7.81 -8.38
C SER A 55 -6.96 8.94 -7.61
N TYR A 56 -5.73 8.72 -7.10
CA TYR A 56 -5.01 9.77 -6.38
C TYR A 56 -4.62 10.94 -7.27
N LEU A 57 -4.22 10.67 -8.52
CA LEU A 57 -3.89 11.71 -9.49
C LEU A 57 -5.13 12.51 -9.90
N GLU A 58 -6.24 11.82 -10.17
CA GLU A 58 -7.46 12.46 -10.68
C GLU A 58 -8.21 13.25 -9.60
N HIS A 59 -8.15 12.80 -8.35
CA HIS A 59 -9.02 13.32 -7.29
C HIS A 59 -8.27 13.76 -6.03
N GLY A 60 -6.97 13.49 -5.95
CA GLY A 60 -6.18 13.67 -4.73
C GLY A 60 -6.46 12.58 -3.69
N SER A 61 -6.10 12.87 -2.44
CA SER A 61 -6.42 12.00 -1.30
C SER A 61 -7.94 11.84 -1.14
N PHE A 62 -8.39 10.60 -0.96
CA PHE A 62 -9.80 10.29 -0.74
C PHE A 62 -10.43 10.99 0.48
N ILE A 63 -9.64 11.45 1.45
CA ILE A 63 -10.12 12.25 2.58
C ILE A 63 -10.79 13.54 2.09
N ASN A 64 -10.34 14.07 0.95
CA ASN A 64 -10.81 15.33 0.39
C ASN A 64 -11.95 15.17 -0.62
N PHE A 65 -12.48 13.95 -0.80
CA PHE A 65 -13.53 13.72 -1.78
C PHE A 65 -14.83 14.39 -1.34
N LYS A 66 -15.28 15.39 -2.11
CA LYS A 66 -16.56 16.08 -1.91
C LYS A 66 -17.77 15.27 -2.37
N LYS A 67 -17.55 14.17 -3.09
CA LYS A 67 -18.59 13.27 -3.62
C LYS A 67 -18.23 11.83 -3.30
N LYS A 68 -19.25 10.96 -3.23
CA LYS A 68 -19.05 9.50 -3.27
C LYS A 68 -18.49 9.12 -4.64
N ILE A 69 -17.18 9.16 -4.76
CA ILE A 69 -16.45 8.56 -5.88
C ILE A 69 -16.13 7.14 -5.43
N GLU A 70 -16.49 6.13 -6.20
CA GLU A 70 -15.98 4.78 -5.99
C GLU A 70 -14.49 4.76 -6.33
N HIS A 71 -13.66 4.32 -5.38
CA HIS A 71 -12.22 4.23 -5.56
C HIS A 71 -11.72 3.02 -4.76
N GLU A 72 -10.66 2.40 -5.26
CA GLU A 72 -10.01 1.31 -4.53
C GLU A 72 -9.18 1.91 -3.40
N ARG A 73 -9.64 1.66 -2.17
CA ARG A 73 -8.86 1.92 -0.96
C ARG A 73 -8.34 0.60 -0.42
N LEU A 74 -7.06 0.58 -0.06
CA LEU A 74 -6.46 -0.55 0.62
C LEU A 74 -6.20 -0.15 2.07
N LEU A 75 -6.81 -0.89 3.00
CA LEU A 75 -6.60 -0.76 4.44
C LEU A 75 -5.71 -1.90 4.88
N LEU A 76 -4.61 -1.56 5.54
CA LEU A 76 -3.63 -2.53 6.02
C LEU A 76 -3.42 -2.37 7.52
N THR A 77 -3.35 -3.51 8.20
CA THR A 77 -2.88 -3.60 9.59
C THR A 77 -1.36 -3.63 9.62
N LYS A 78 -0.78 -3.49 10.82
CA LYS A 78 0.67 -3.56 11.04
C LYS A 78 1.29 -4.84 10.47
N ASP A 79 0.63 -5.98 10.67
CA ASP A 79 1.12 -7.28 10.20
C ASP A 79 1.07 -7.41 8.67
N SER A 80 0.17 -6.68 8.02
CA SER A 80 0.04 -6.69 6.56
C SER A 80 1.03 -5.74 5.87
N LEU A 81 1.61 -4.78 6.60
CA LEU A 81 2.65 -3.88 6.08
C LEU A 81 3.94 -4.61 5.71
N VAL A 82 4.12 -5.87 6.13
CA VAL A 82 5.28 -6.67 5.75
C VAL A 82 5.39 -6.89 4.25
N ALA A 83 4.24 -6.86 3.56
CA ALA A 83 4.12 -6.97 2.11
C ALA A 83 4.29 -5.62 1.38
N ILE A 84 4.54 -4.53 2.10
CA ILE A 84 4.71 -3.18 1.54
C ILE A 84 6.19 -2.79 1.49
N TYR A 85 6.59 -2.26 0.35
CA TYR A 85 7.96 -1.88 0.04
C TYR A 85 8.00 -0.49 -0.57
N ASP A 86 9.08 0.25 -0.33
CA ASP A 86 9.47 1.34 -1.22
C ASP A 86 10.14 0.76 -2.49
N LEU A 87 10.48 1.62 -3.47
CA LEU A 87 11.06 1.16 -4.73
C LEU A 87 12.36 0.36 -4.52
N LYS A 88 13.22 0.81 -3.60
CA LYS A 88 14.49 0.14 -3.31
C LYS A 88 14.23 -1.25 -2.73
N GLY A 89 13.37 -1.35 -1.72
CA GLY A 89 13.01 -2.60 -1.07
C GLY A 89 12.35 -3.57 -2.04
N LEU A 90 11.50 -3.10 -2.96
CA LEU A 90 10.91 -3.94 -4.00
C LEU A 90 11.99 -4.51 -4.92
N ILE A 91 12.92 -3.68 -5.39
CA ILE A 91 14.03 -4.13 -6.26
C ILE A 91 14.88 -5.17 -5.55
N ASP A 92 15.20 -4.96 -4.27
CA ASP A 92 15.98 -5.89 -3.47
C ASP A 92 15.23 -7.23 -3.33
N GLN A 93 13.92 -7.21 -3.01
CA GLN A 93 13.08 -8.41 -2.92
C GLN A 93 13.01 -9.20 -4.24
N LEU A 94 12.92 -8.49 -5.37
CA LEU A 94 12.87 -9.13 -6.69
C LEU A 94 14.20 -9.78 -7.10
N LYS A 95 15.33 -9.29 -6.59
CA LYS A 95 16.64 -9.93 -6.84
C LYS A 95 16.75 -11.25 -6.10
N GLU A 96 16.30 -11.30 -4.85
CA GLU A 96 16.29 -12.54 -4.05
C GLU A 96 15.50 -13.66 -4.74
N LEU A 97 14.40 -13.32 -5.43
CA LEU A 97 13.59 -14.31 -6.16
C LEU A 97 14.26 -14.86 -7.42
N LYS A 98 15.20 -14.12 -8.03
CA LYS A 98 15.95 -14.60 -9.20
C LYS A 98 17.07 -15.58 -8.83
N GLU A 99 17.44 -15.66 -7.56
CA GLU A 99 18.52 -16.52 -7.06
C GLU A 99 18.01 -17.87 -6.52
N CYS A 100 16.69 -18.11 -6.53
CA CYS A 100 16.02 -19.38 -6.22
C CYS A 100 15.77 -20.21 -7.49
#